data_AF-V5DJ01-F1
#
_entry.id   AF-V5DJ01-F1
#
_cell.length_a   1.000
_cell.length_b   1.000
_cell.length_c   1.000
_cell.angle_alpha   90.00
_cell.angle_beta   90.00
_cell.angle_gamma   90.00
#
_symmetry.space_group_name_H-M   'P 1'
#
loop_
_entity.id
_entity.type
_entity.pdbx_description
1 polymer ?
#
loop_
_entity_poly.entity_id
_entity_poly.type
_entity_poly.pdbx_seq_one_letter_code
_entity_poly.pdbx_strand_id
1 'polypeptide(L)'
;MICANGADYVRNHTEKVDVLLIDGFKLNGQPESLSSADFYNNCYAKLNDGGVMAVNLLKDYYYATYTSRIRSSFKNKVLLVDAETQGNKIAFACKAVISRHLSQIFIN
;
A
#
# COMPACT_ATOMS: atom_id res chain seq x y z
N MET A 1 -12.21 4.70 17.44
CA MET A 1 -12.23 5.27 16.07
C MET A 1 -11.50 6.60 16.13
N ILE A 2 -10.51 6.82 15.27
CA ILE A 2 -9.77 8.08 15.20
C ILE A 2 -10.28 8.86 13.99
N CYS A 3 -10.61 10.14 14.15
CA CYS A 3 -11.00 11.01 13.05
C CYS A 3 -9.80 11.90 12.70
N ALA A 4 -9.02 11.49 11.69
CA ALA A 4 -7.81 12.19 11.26
C ALA A 4 -7.55 11.95 9.77
N ASN A 5 -6.70 12.80 9.18
CA ASN A 5 -6.14 12.52 7.86
C ASN A 5 -5.15 11.35 7.95
N GLY A 6 -5.34 10.32 7.13
CA GLY A 6 -4.49 9.12 7.16
C GLY A 6 -3.01 9.39 6.84
N ALA A 7 -2.71 10.34 5.94
CA ALA A 7 -1.34 10.72 5.62
C ALA A 7 -0.64 11.39 6.81
N ASP A 8 -1.35 12.29 7.49
CA ASP A 8 -0.85 12.93 8.71
C ASP A 8 -0.70 11.92 9.86
N TYR A 9 -1.63 10.97 9.97
CA TYR A 9 -1.55 9.90 10.96
C TYR A 9 -0.29 9.07 10.78
N VAL A 10 -0.02 8.59 9.57
CA VAL A 10 1.18 7.80 9.24
C VAL A 10 2.46 8.60 9.49
N ARG A 11 2.48 9.89 9.13
CA ARG A 11 3.65 10.77 9.29
C ARG A 11 3.97 11.10 10.76
N ASN A 12 2.96 11.42 11.55
CA ASN A 12 3.16 12.08 12.85
C ASN A 12 3.18 11.13 14.05
N HIS A 13 2.67 9.90 13.91
CA HIS A 13 2.66 8.96 15.03
C HIS A 13 3.96 8.14 15.06
N THR A 14 4.53 7.94 16.25
CA THR A 14 5.83 7.27 16.41
C THR A 14 5.76 5.75 16.48
N GLU A 15 4.64 5.18 16.93
CA GLU A 15 4.51 3.73 17.11
C GLU A 15 4.54 2.98 15.79
N LYS A 16 5.38 1.94 15.69
CA LYS A 16 5.40 1.09 14.50
C LYS A 16 4.26 0.08 14.52
N VAL A 17 3.87 -0.36 13.33
CA VAL A 17 2.79 -1.36 13.15
C VAL A 17 3.27 -2.51 12.27
N ASP A 18 2.63 -3.67 12.40
CA ASP A 18 2.92 -4.82 11.53
C ASP A 18 2.15 -4.74 10.20
N VAL A 19 0.98 -4.10 10.21
CA VAL A 19 0.11 -4.02 9.04
C VAL A 19 -0.40 -2.59 8.85
N LEU A 20 -0.31 -2.11 7.60
CA LEU A 20 -1.00 -0.91 7.13
C LEU A 20 -1.99 -1.30 6.02
N LEU A 21 -3.27 -0.97 6.21
CA LEU A 21 -4.30 -1.13 5.19
C LEU A 21 -4.68 0.25 4.66
N ILE A 22 -4.46 0.48 3.37
CA ILE A 22 -4.78 1.74 2.70
C ILE A 22 -5.92 1.49 1.71
N ASP A 23 -7.11 1.92 2.11
CA ASP A 23 -8.33 1.85 1.30
C ASP A 23 -8.95 3.24 1.16
N GLY A 24 -8.21 4.13 0.51
CA GLY A 24 -8.61 5.52 0.32
C GLY A 24 -8.73 5.86 -1.16
N PHE A 25 -9.94 5.79 -1.71
CA PHE A 25 -10.25 6.28 -3.05
C PHE A 25 -11.27 7.41 -3.01
N LYS A 26 -11.14 8.34 -3.94
CA LYS A 26 -12.18 9.29 -4.33
C LYS A 26 -12.60 9.01 -5.76
N LEU A 27 -13.67 9.65 -6.21
CA LEU A 27 -14.19 9.56 -7.59
C LEU A 27 -13.10 9.78 -8.65
N ASN A 28 -12.07 10.58 -8.31
CA ASN A 28 -10.98 10.96 -9.21
C ASN A 28 -9.69 10.15 -8.98
N GLY A 29 -9.78 8.99 -8.32
CA GLY A 29 -8.63 8.15 -7.98
C GLY A 29 -8.15 8.32 -6.53
N GLN A 30 -6.97 7.78 -6.22
CA GLN A 30 -6.38 7.86 -4.88
C GLN A 30 -5.95 9.31 -4.60
N PRO A 31 -6.32 9.91 -3.44
CA PRO A 31 -5.86 11.25 -3.08
C PRO A 31 -4.35 11.38 -3.16
N GLU A 32 -3.84 12.52 -3.66
CA GLU A 32 -2.39 12.76 -3.79
C GLU A 32 -1.63 12.55 -2.48
N SER A 33 -2.22 12.95 -1.35
CA SER A 33 -1.65 12.76 -0.02
C SER A 33 -1.48 11.29 0.37
N LEU A 34 -2.20 10.37 -0.28
CA LEU A 34 -2.13 8.92 -0.07
C LEU A 34 -1.44 8.18 -1.25
N SER A 35 -0.93 8.92 -2.24
CA SER A 35 -0.30 8.32 -3.43
C SER A 35 1.04 8.94 -3.81
N SER A 36 1.56 9.87 -3.01
CA SER A 36 2.88 10.47 -3.18
C SER A 36 4.02 9.51 -2.80
N ALA A 37 5.22 9.76 -3.33
CA ALA A 37 6.40 9.00 -2.95
C ALA A 37 6.70 9.13 -1.44
N ASP A 38 6.55 10.33 -0.88
CA ASP A 38 6.76 10.59 0.54
C ASP A 38 5.77 9.83 1.42
N PHE A 39 4.50 9.73 1.00
CA PHE A 39 3.52 8.93 1.71
C PHE A 39 3.96 7.46 1.81
N TYR A 40 4.37 6.85 0.69
CA TYR A 40 4.82 5.45 0.71
C TYR A 40 6.15 5.25 1.47
N ASN A 41 7.05 6.23 1.46
CA ASN A 41 8.26 6.22 2.30
C ASN A 41 7.91 6.26 3.79
N ASN A 42 6.94 7.09 4.17
CA ASN A 42 6.44 7.15 5.55
C ASN A 42 5.77 5.83 5.95
N CYS A 43 4.98 5.21 5.07
CA CYS A 43 4.42 3.88 5.30
C CYS A 43 5.53 2.84 5.54
N TYR A 44 6.60 2.84 4.73
CA TYR A 44 7.74 1.93 4.94
C TYR A 44 8.42 2.16 6.29
N ALA A 45 8.62 3.41 6.70
CA ALA A 45 9.23 3.75 7.98
C ALA A 45 8.36 3.31 9.17
N LYS A 46 7.03 3.44 9.04
CA LYS A 46 6.02 3.10 10.03
C LYS A 46 5.89 1.59 10.29
N LEU A 47 6.29 0.74 9.34
CA LEU A 47 6.24 -0.70 9.50
C LEU A 47 7.36 -1.24 10.40
N ASN A 48 7.04 -2.28 11.19
CA ASN A 48 8.05 -3.17 11.78
C ASN A 48 8.82 -3.92 10.69
N ASP A 49 9.98 -4.51 11.02
CA ASP A 49 10.87 -5.11 10.02
C ASP A 49 10.23 -6.26 9.21
N GLY A 50 9.23 -6.94 9.79
CA GLY A 50 8.39 -7.95 9.13
C GLY A 50 7.08 -7.44 8.54
N GLY A 51 6.82 -6.13 8.63
CA GLY A 51 5.52 -5.56 8.34
C GLY A 51 5.17 -5.47 6.86
N VAL A 52 3.87 -5.36 6.59
CA VAL A 52 3.28 -5.30 5.25
C VAL A 52 2.32 -4.11 5.14
N MET A 53 2.36 -3.46 3.98
CA MET A 53 1.31 -2.54 3.55
C MET A 53 0.47 -3.22 2.48
N ALA A 54 -0.86 -3.20 2.62
CA ALA A 54 -1.79 -3.57 1.56
C ALA A 54 -2.52 -2.29 1.10
N VAL A 55 -2.45 -2.01 -0.20
CA VAL A 55 -3.09 -0.84 -0.81
C VAL A 55 -4.08 -1.34 -1.86
N ASN A 56 -5.35 -0.98 -1.69
CA ASN A 56 -6.32 -1.12 -2.77
C ASN A 56 -5.94 -0.11 -3.87
N LEU A 57 -5.97 -0.49 -5.14
CA LEU A 57 -5.62 0.35 -6.28
C LEU A 57 -6.62 0.14 -7.41
N LEU A 58 -7.13 1.23 -7.97
CA LEU A 58 -7.85 1.18 -9.23
C LEU A 58 -6.85 1.15 -10.39
N LYS A 59 -7.09 0.28 -11.39
CA LYS A 59 -6.32 0.19 -12.63
C LYS A 59 -6.73 1.32 -13.59
N ASP A 60 -6.52 2.55 -13.14
CA ASP A 60 -6.76 3.79 -13.88
C ASP A 60 -5.48 4.27 -14.61
N TYR A 61 -5.51 5.48 -15.15
CA TYR A 61 -4.39 6.12 -15.85
C TYR A 61 -3.13 6.27 -14.97
N TYR A 62 -3.29 6.43 -13.66
CA TYR A 62 -2.20 6.67 -12.72
C TYR A 62 -1.66 5.39 -12.08
N TYR A 63 -2.27 4.23 -12.35
CA TYR A 63 -1.89 2.94 -11.78
C TYR A 63 -0.38 2.62 -11.93
N ALA A 64 0.19 2.90 -13.10
CA ALA A 64 1.63 2.70 -13.33
C ALA A 64 2.49 3.61 -12.43
N THR A 65 2.05 4.85 -12.20
CA THR A 65 2.71 5.79 -11.31
C THR A 65 2.65 5.33 -9.86
N TYR A 66 1.48 4.90 -9.37
CA TYR A 66 1.32 4.40 -8.00
C TYR A 66 2.20 3.18 -7.75
N THR A 67 2.12 2.18 -8.62
CA THR A 67 2.91 0.96 -8.49
C THR A 67 4.42 1.20 -8.58
N SER A 68 4.87 2.13 -9.43
CA SER A 68 6.27 2.55 -9.49
C SER A 68 6.75 3.17 -8.17
N ARG A 69 5.98 4.10 -7.58
CA ARG A 69 6.32 4.73 -6.31
C ARG A 69 6.38 3.73 -5.16
N ILE A 70 5.38 2.85 -5.06
CA ILE A 70 5.34 1.79 -4.04
C ILE A 70 6.57 0.87 -4.19
N ARG A 71 6.90 0.46 -5.42
CA ARG A 71 8.09 -0.37 -5.68
C ARG A 71 9.37 0.31 -5.25
N SER A 72 9.54 1.60 -5.54
CA SER A 72 10.72 2.36 -5.12
C SER A 72 10.84 2.41 -3.59
N SER A 73 9.76 2.76 -2.87
CA SER A 73 9.78 2.81 -1.40
C SER A 73 10.03 1.46 -0.75
N PHE A 74 9.49 0.38 -1.31
CA PHE A 74 9.58 -0.98 -0.77
C PHE A 74 10.69 -1.83 -1.39
N LYS A 75 11.66 -1.22 -2.07
CA LYS A 75 12.84 -1.91 -2.62
C LYS A 75 12.45 -3.10 -3.52
N ASN A 76 11.45 -2.89 -4.37
CA ASN A 76 10.85 -3.88 -5.27
C ASN A 76 10.15 -5.09 -4.62
N LYS A 77 9.97 -5.12 -3.29
CA LYS A 77 9.27 -6.20 -2.58
C LYS A 77 7.76 -6.00 -2.60
N VAL A 78 7.18 -6.06 -3.81
CA VAL A 78 5.76 -5.78 -4.07
C VAL A 78 5.12 -6.92 -4.86
N LEU A 79 4.05 -7.48 -4.33
CA LEU A 79 3.14 -8.42 -5.00
C LEU A 79 1.86 -7.68 -5.40
N LEU A 80 1.47 -7.80 -6.67
CA LEU A 80 0.22 -7.26 -7.18
C LEU A 80 -0.75 -8.42 -7.38
N VAL A 81 -1.94 -8.31 -6.80
CA VAL A 81 -3.00 -9.32 -6.87
C VAL A 81 -4.23 -8.70 -7.52
N ASP A 82 -4.89 -9.48 -8.36
CA ASP A 82 -6.15 -9.11 -8.98
C ASP A 82 -7.26 -9.23 -7.93
N ALA A 83 -8.00 -8.14 -7.70
CA ALA A 83 -9.22 -8.24 -6.91
C ALA A 83 -10.35 -8.76 -7.82
N GLU A 84 -11.32 -9.48 -7.25
CA GLU A 84 -12.43 -10.05 -8.01
C GLU A 84 -13.27 -9.00 -8.74
N THR A 85 -13.28 -7.76 -8.23
CA THR A 85 -13.95 -6.63 -8.87
C THR A 85 -13.12 -6.11 -10.04
N GLN A 86 -13.75 -6.03 -11.23
CA GLN A 86 -13.08 -5.51 -12.42
C GLN A 86 -12.43 -4.16 -12.17
N GLY A 87 -11.11 -4.11 -12.36
CA GLY A 87 -10.32 -2.88 -12.28
C GLY A 87 -9.58 -2.68 -10.97
N ASN A 88 -9.96 -3.33 -9.87
CA ASN A 88 -9.22 -3.19 -8.62
C ASN A 88 -8.03 -4.18 -8.55
N LYS A 89 -6.94 -3.73 -7.95
CA LYS A 89 -5.71 -4.48 -7.70
C LYS A 89 -5.31 -4.24 -6.26
N ILE A 90 -4.90 -5.28 -5.55
CA ILE A 90 -4.28 -5.12 -4.23
C ILE A 90 -2.78 -5.19 -4.38
N ALA A 91 -2.08 -4.13 -3.96
CA ALA A 91 -0.63 -4.11 -3.87
C ALA A 91 -0.21 -4.46 -2.43
N PHE A 92 0.43 -5.62 -2.26
CA PHE A 92 1.10 -6.00 -1.03
C PHE A 92 2.57 -5.60 -1.11
N ALA A 93 3.01 -4.70 -0.24
CA ALA A 93 4.38 -4.20 -0.19
C ALA A 93 5.01 -4.55 1.17
N CYS A 94 6.10 -5.32 1.14
CA CYS A 94 6.68 -5.92 2.34
C CYS A 94 8.02 -5.27 2.72
N LYS A 95 8.24 -5.05 4.02
CA LYS A 95 9.54 -4.57 4.53
C LYS A 95 10.58 -5.69 4.58
N ALA A 96 10.15 -6.88 5.05
CA ALA A 96 10.95 -8.10 5.01
C ALA A 96 11.01 -8.74 3.62
N VAL A 97 11.94 -9.68 3.44
CA VAL A 97 12.04 -10.49 2.22
C VAL A 97 10.78 -11.32 2.05
N ILE A 98 10.17 -11.26 0.87
CA ILE A 98 9.08 -12.16 0.49
C ILE A 98 9.71 -13.53 0.20
N SER A 99 9.59 -14.47 1.14
CA SER A 99 9.85 -15.88 0.84
C SER A 99 8.75 -16.36 -0.11
N ARG A 100 9.12 -16.83 -1.30
CA ARG A 100 8.18 -17.44 -2.25
C ARG A 100 7.65 -18.75 -1.65
N HIS A 101 6.50 -18.69 -1.00
CA HIS A 101 5.53 -19.79 -0.97
C HIS A 101 4.25 -19.26 -1.57
N LEU A 102 4.18 -19.31 -2.90
CA LEU A 102 2.99 -18.96 -3.67
C LEU A 102 2.16 -20.23 -3.87
N SER A 103 1.36 -20.58 -2.88
CA SER A 103 0.17 -21.39 -3.08
C SER A 103 -1.04 -20.49 -2.81
N GLN A 104 -1.53 -19.90 -3.91
CA GLN A 104 -2.90 -19.40 -4.09
C GLN A 104 -3.53 -18.69 -2.87
N ILE A 105 -3.31 -17.38 -2.79
CA ILE A 105 -4.26 -16.51 -2.08
C ILE A 105 -5.41 -16.27 -3.07
N PHE A 106 -6.41 -17.16 -3.06
CA PHE A 106 -7.75 -16.83 -3.56
C PHE A 106 -8.46 -16.08 -2.42
N ILE A 107 -8.85 -14.84 -2.68
CA ILE A 107 -9.84 -14.13 -1.87
C ILE A 107 -11.13 -14.26 -2.67
N ASN A 108 -12.06 -15.08 -2.16
CA ASN A 108 -13.46 -15.17 -2.59
C ASN A 108 -14.21 -13.85 -2.39
#